data_AF-A0A9W8MUC3-F1
#
_entry.id   AF-A0A9W8MUC3-F1
#
_cell.length_a   1.000
_cell.length_b   1.000
_cell.length_c   1.000
_cell.angle_alpha   90.00
_cell.angle_beta   90.00
_cell.angle_gamma   90.00
#
_symmetry.space_group_name_H-M   'P 1'
#
loop_
_entity.id
_entity.type
_entity.pdbx_description
1 polymer ?
#
loop_
_entity_poly.entity_id
_entity_poly.type
_entity_poly.pdbx_seq_one_letter_code
_entity_poly.pdbx_strand_id
1 'polypeptide(L)'
;MGGSAFGSILQPTAFPRIPPPIYQALKGSFLSKLQEFYECVGVPTEAPEKLDHGDLDFLAAIPKAPFTDSSVPHECIRDAICATYMNPMEGNRTSNYAVPIKPGAWAEFGFAGLEHQCRKDVENGEIYYQVDVHVCYDKDEWDRTMFFHSYGDMGMILGLISRNVGLALGVKGLKIPDPPNPPFDLSEHFEEIAEFLGLSMQRYNEGFETKRDVFEWAASIRFFDPSQFKSQGPGISKVKPERKMYAEFVEWVVAMRQEPSQDQTDRLSRQDLRAPTRDVALAFFGKKGEFEALAKARSDRLKLKGCFSGSVVHDWAEMGGYWKGVKLIMDEVRARMGGEEGILKFLEGHSENDLKKAVLQVKSDLGIVISPEVLQAEEQAPLLMPSSSTSGTLVGEIVVDMKELAMASGKDE
;
A
#
# COMPACT_ATOMS: atom_id res chain seq x y z
N MET A 1 10.19 1.68 -8.17
CA MET A 1 11.56 2.20 -8.07
C MET A 1 11.73 3.17 -9.23
N GLY A 2 12.29 4.35 -8.96
CA GLY A 2 12.15 5.54 -9.81
C GLY A 2 13.51 6.07 -10.21
N GLY A 3 13.79 6.13 -11.51
CA GLY A 3 15.10 6.44 -12.12
C GLY A 3 15.54 7.90 -12.05
N SER A 4 15.35 8.57 -10.91
CA SER A 4 15.82 9.96 -10.70
C SER A 4 16.35 10.18 -9.28
N ALA A 5 16.93 9.14 -8.67
CA ALA A 5 17.38 9.17 -7.28
C ALA A 5 18.50 10.19 -7.02
N PHE A 6 19.25 10.56 -8.06
CA PHE A 6 20.42 11.45 -7.97
C PHE A 6 20.23 12.78 -8.70
N GLY A 7 19.01 13.13 -9.13
CA GLY A 7 18.76 14.31 -9.97
C GLY A 7 19.14 15.66 -9.32
N SER A 8 19.34 15.71 -8.00
CA SER A 8 19.83 16.89 -7.28
C SER A 8 21.35 17.04 -7.28
N ILE A 9 22.09 15.99 -7.60
CA ILE A 9 23.57 15.93 -7.48
C ILE A 9 24.23 15.66 -8.84
N LEU A 10 23.59 14.84 -9.68
CA LEU A 10 24.09 14.40 -10.97
C LEU A 10 23.11 14.75 -12.08
N GLN A 11 23.65 15.05 -13.27
CA GLN A 11 22.83 15.26 -14.46
C GLN A 11 22.13 13.95 -14.86
N PRO A 12 20.88 13.96 -15.35
CA PRO A 12 20.20 12.74 -15.80
C PRO A 12 20.97 11.97 -16.88
N THR A 13 21.73 12.67 -17.74
CA THR A 13 22.60 12.08 -18.76
C THR A 13 23.77 11.28 -18.19
N ALA A 14 24.10 11.45 -16.90
CA ALA A 14 25.12 10.66 -16.21
C ALA A 14 24.72 9.19 -16.01
N PHE A 15 23.45 8.84 -16.23
CA PHE A 15 22.92 7.47 -16.10
C PHE A 15 22.49 6.93 -17.47
N PRO A 16 23.42 6.43 -18.30
CA PRO A 16 23.08 5.91 -19.62
C PRO A 16 22.26 4.62 -19.54
N ARG A 17 21.44 4.38 -20.58
CA ARG A 17 20.73 3.10 -20.73
C ARG A 17 21.72 1.95 -20.89
N ILE A 18 21.53 0.89 -20.12
CA ILE A 18 22.44 -0.25 -19.99
C ILE A 18 22.04 -1.34 -20.99
N PRO A 19 22.94 -1.76 -21.90
CA PRO A 19 22.67 -2.88 -22.81
C PRO A 19 22.52 -4.22 -22.07
N PRO A 20 21.69 -5.16 -22.57
CA PRO A 20 21.38 -6.40 -21.86
C PRO A 20 22.59 -7.26 -21.46
N PRO A 21 23.64 -7.46 -22.29
CA PRO A 21 24.81 -8.24 -21.87
C PRO A 21 25.54 -7.64 -20.67
N ILE A 22 25.65 -6.31 -20.63
CA ILE A 22 26.28 -5.57 -19.52
C ILE A 22 25.40 -5.65 -18.27
N TYR A 23 24.09 -5.44 -18.43
CA TYR A 23 23.12 -5.55 -17.35
C TYR A 23 23.18 -6.94 -16.68
N GLN A 24 23.23 -8.04 -17.46
CA GLN A 24 23.30 -9.39 -16.91
C GLN A 24 24.62 -9.65 -16.15
N ALA A 25 25.74 -9.14 -16.66
CA ALA A 25 27.04 -9.25 -15.98
C ALA A 25 27.04 -8.49 -14.64
N LEU A 26 26.51 -7.27 -14.63
CA LEU A 26 26.36 -6.46 -13.42
C LEU A 26 25.41 -7.11 -12.41
N LYS A 27 24.26 -7.61 -12.89
CA LYS A 27 23.28 -8.33 -12.08
C LYS A 27 23.94 -9.49 -11.32
N GLY A 28 24.69 -10.35 -12.00
CA GLY A 28 25.40 -11.47 -11.35
C GLY A 28 26.48 -11.01 -10.35
N SER A 29 27.27 -10.00 -10.71
CA SER A 29 28.33 -9.45 -9.86
C SER A 29 27.78 -8.82 -8.57
N PHE A 30 26.79 -7.95 -8.68
CA PHE A 30 26.21 -7.27 -7.52
C PHE A 30 25.34 -8.21 -6.69
N LEU A 31 24.63 -9.17 -7.30
CA LEU A 31 23.91 -10.21 -6.56
C LEU A 31 24.86 -10.96 -5.63
N SER A 32 26.02 -11.39 -6.13
CA SER A 32 27.03 -12.11 -5.34
C SER A 32 27.53 -11.28 -4.16
N LYS A 33 27.81 -9.98 -4.38
CA LYS A 33 28.27 -9.06 -3.34
C LYS A 33 27.21 -8.81 -2.27
N LEU A 34 25.96 -8.62 -2.67
CA LEU A 34 24.84 -8.40 -1.73
C LEU A 34 24.54 -9.65 -0.91
N GLN A 35 24.74 -10.84 -1.48
CA GLN A 35 24.60 -12.11 -0.76
C GLN A 35 25.63 -12.29 0.37
N GLU A 36 26.69 -11.50 0.44
CA GLU A 36 27.58 -11.49 1.61
C GLU A 36 26.89 -10.91 2.85
N PHE A 37 25.91 -10.02 2.65
CA PHE A 37 25.23 -9.28 3.72
C PHE A 37 23.83 -9.82 4.05
N TYR A 38 23.17 -10.49 3.11
CA TYR A 38 21.79 -10.96 3.25
C TYR A 38 21.66 -12.43 2.87
N GLU A 39 20.74 -13.15 3.52
CA GLU A 39 20.41 -14.52 3.16
C GLU A 39 19.55 -14.59 1.90
N CYS A 40 18.57 -13.69 1.80
CA CYS A 40 17.70 -13.59 0.64
C CYS A 40 18.12 -12.39 -0.20
N VAL A 41 18.57 -12.62 -1.43
CA VAL A 41 18.84 -11.57 -2.42
C VAL A 41 18.31 -12.04 -3.76
N GLY A 42 17.60 -11.16 -4.45
CA GLY A 42 17.13 -11.43 -5.80
C GLY A 42 16.86 -10.16 -6.56
N VAL A 43 16.49 -10.32 -7.83
CA VAL A 43 16.14 -9.25 -8.74
C VAL A 43 14.83 -9.65 -9.39
N PRO A 44 13.76 -8.83 -9.28
CA PRO A 44 12.51 -9.10 -9.98
C PRO A 44 12.74 -9.39 -11.45
N THR A 45 12.01 -10.35 -12.00
CA THR A 45 12.18 -10.71 -13.40
C THR A 45 11.82 -9.49 -14.26
N GLU A 46 12.65 -9.18 -15.24
CA GLU A 46 12.43 -8.01 -16.10
C GLU A 46 11.21 -8.22 -17.00
N ALA A 47 10.66 -7.12 -17.52
CA ALA A 47 9.69 -7.22 -18.60
C ALA A 47 10.34 -7.92 -19.80
N PRO A 48 9.67 -8.92 -20.42
CA PRO A 48 10.19 -9.56 -21.62
C PRO A 48 10.39 -8.55 -22.76
N GLU A 49 11.30 -8.87 -23.67
CA GLU A 49 11.62 -8.05 -24.87
C GLU A 49 12.20 -6.66 -24.58
N LYS A 50 12.62 -6.40 -23.33
CA LYS A 50 13.29 -5.15 -22.94
C LYS A 50 14.65 -5.04 -23.63
N LEU A 51 14.84 -3.97 -24.40
CA LEU A 51 16.04 -3.74 -25.22
C LEU A 51 17.20 -3.12 -24.44
N ASP A 52 16.90 -2.43 -23.34
CA ASP A 52 17.86 -1.77 -22.46
C ASP A 52 17.29 -1.55 -21.05
N HIS A 53 18.16 -1.24 -20.09
CA HIS A 53 17.80 -1.04 -18.68
C HIS A 53 18.23 0.34 -18.19
N GLY A 54 17.53 0.91 -17.20
CA GLY A 54 17.89 2.22 -16.63
C GLY A 54 18.68 2.10 -15.33
N ASP A 55 18.33 1.07 -14.58
CA ASP A 55 18.71 0.80 -13.22
C ASP A 55 18.83 -0.71 -13.01
N LEU A 56 19.46 -1.10 -11.90
CA LEU A 56 19.42 -2.47 -11.37
C LEU A 56 18.67 -2.46 -10.04
N ASP A 57 17.57 -3.19 -9.98
CA ASP A 57 16.72 -3.30 -8.81
C ASP A 57 16.98 -4.60 -8.04
N PHE A 58 17.52 -4.50 -6.83
CA PHE A 58 17.74 -5.64 -5.94
C PHE A 58 16.75 -5.63 -4.79
N LEU A 59 16.19 -6.81 -4.49
CA LEU A 59 15.45 -7.08 -3.27
C LEU A 59 16.32 -7.90 -2.33
N ALA A 60 16.44 -7.49 -1.08
CA ALA A 60 17.18 -8.17 -0.04
C ALA A 60 16.29 -8.41 1.20
N ALA A 61 16.55 -9.47 1.95
CA ALA A 61 15.94 -9.72 3.25
C ALA A 61 16.84 -10.61 4.11
N ILE A 62 16.59 -10.59 5.42
CA ILE A 62 17.29 -11.39 6.43
C ILE A 62 18.80 -11.07 6.44
N PRO A 63 19.20 -10.02 7.19
CA PRO A 63 20.61 -9.68 7.38
C PRO A 63 21.42 -10.84 7.98
N LYS A 64 22.63 -11.04 7.46
CA LYS A 64 23.60 -12.00 7.98
C LYS A 64 24.42 -11.41 9.13
N ALA A 65 25.09 -12.27 9.89
CA ALA A 65 26.04 -11.85 10.90
C ALA A 65 27.13 -10.93 10.30
N PRO A 66 27.54 -9.86 11.00
CA PRO A 66 27.19 -9.50 12.38
C PRO A 66 25.88 -8.67 12.53
N PHE A 67 25.09 -8.53 11.48
CA PHE A 67 23.90 -7.67 11.44
C PHE A 67 22.59 -8.42 11.73
N THR A 68 22.61 -9.63 12.30
CA THR A 68 21.39 -10.44 12.50
C THR A 68 20.28 -9.73 13.29
N ASP A 69 20.66 -8.88 14.24
CA ASP A 69 19.74 -8.12 15.10
C ASP A 69 19.69 -6.63 14.73
N SER A 70 20.26 -6.23 13.59
CA SER A 70 20.33 -4.82 13.18
C SER A 70 20.27 -4.63 11.67
N SER A 71 20.06 -3.40 11.23
CA SER A 71 20.13 -3.06 9.82
C SER A 71 21.58 -3.09 9.33
N VAL A 72 21.83 -3.69 8.16
CA VAL A 72 23.13 -3.57 7.48
C VAL A 72 23.35 -2.08 7.14
N PRO A 73 24.45 -1.45 7.60
CA PRO A 73 24.74 -0.06 7.29
C PRO A 73 24.83 0.18 5.78
N HIS A 74 24.28 1.29 5.31
CA HIS A 74 24.25 1.62 3.88
C HIS A 74 25.67 1.72 3.29
N GLU A 75 26.65 2.14 4.08
CA GLU A 75 28.07 2.24 3.73
C GLU A 75 28.68 0.88 3.42
N CYS A 76 28.28 -0.18 4.12
CA CYS A 76 28.75 -1.53 3.83
C CYS A 76 28.35 -1.95 2.41
N ILE A 77 27.10 -1.66 2.03
CA ILE A 77 26.59 -1.93 0.68
C ILE A 77 27.29 -1.06 -0.35
N ARG A 78 27.42 0.26 -0.09
CA ARG A 78 28.14 1.21 -0.95
C ARG A 78 29.54 0.71 -1.26
N ASP A 79 30.29 0.34 -0.24
CA ASP A 79 31.70 -0.08 -0.36
C ASP A 79 31.80 -1.41 -1.12
N ALA A 80 30.91 -2.37 -0.82
CA ALA A 80 30.87 -3.67 -1.49
C ALA A 80 30.65 -3.54 -3.00
N ILE A 81 29.68 -2.72 -3.44
CA ILE A 81 29.42 -2.49 -4.86
C ILE A 81 30.29 -1.39 -5.49
N CYS A 82 31.16 -0.78 -4.68
CA CYS A 82 32.05 0.31 -5.07
C CYS A 82 31.32 1.55 -5.60
N ALA A 83 30.19 1.91 -4.98
CA ALA A 83 29.44 3.09 -5.34
C ALA A 83 30.13 4.38 -4.87
N THR A 84 30.13 5.40 -5.72
CA THR A 84 30.65 6.74 -5.38
C THR A 84 29.63 7.55 -4.61
N TYR A 85 28.37 7.49 -5.06
CA TYR A 85 27.26 8.20 -4.41
C TYR A 85 26.26 7.21 -3.83
N MET A 86 25.61 7.66 -2.76
CA MET A 86 24.60 6.90 -2.03
C MET A 86 23.52 7.88 -1.59
N ASN A 87 22.26 7.51 -1.83
CA ASN A 87 21.09 8.19 -1.31
C ASN A 87 20.31 7.20 -0.44
N PRO A 88 20.55 7.18 0.88
CA PRO A 88 19.87 6.26 1.79
C PRO A 88 18.46 6.78 2.11
N MET A 89 17.46 5.89 2.11
CA MET A 89 16.17 6.22 2.76
C MET A 89 16.17 5.78 4.22
N GLU A 90 15.41 6.51 5.03
CA GLU A 90 15.21 6.21 6.45
C GLU A 90 14.63 4.79 6.65
N GLY A 91 15.05 4.14 7.74
CA GLY A 91 14.60 2.79 8.10
C GLY A 91 15.22 1.66 7.27
N ASN A 92 16.26 1.94 6.48
CA ASN A 92 16.96 0.97 5.62
C ASN A 92 16.05 0.29 4.58
N ARG A 93 14.94 0.93 4.17
CA ARG A 93 13.93 0.33 3.28
C ARG A 93 14.39 0.28 1.82
N THR A 94 14.68 1.42 1.21
CA THR A 94 15.24 1.47 -0.16
C THR A 94 16.43 2.41 -0.14
N SER A 95 17.54 2.00 -0.74
CA SER A 95 18.70 2.88 -0.91
C SER A 95 19.13 2.87 -2.35
N ASN A 96 19.51 4.04 -2.85
CA ASN A 96 19.98 4.19 -4.23
C ASN A 96 21.49 4.42 -4.22
N TYR A 97 22.18 3.83 -5.18
CA TYR A 97 23.63 3.88 -5.31
C TYR A 97 24.01 4.24 -6.74
N ALA A 98 25.02 5.08 -6.90
CA ALA A 98 25.60 5.39 -8.21
C ALA A 98 26.99 4.74 -8.29
N VAL A 99 27.10 3.68 -9.11
CA VAL A 99 28.34 2.94 -9.30
C VAL A 99 29.06 3.47 -10.53
N PRO A 100 30.30 3.98 -10.41
CA PRO A 100 31.01 4.57 -11.53
C PRO A 100 31.31 3.53 -12.61
N ILE A 101 31.00 3.88 -13.86
CA ILE A 101 31.38 3.08 -15.02
C ILE A 101 32.84 3.41 -15.33
N LYS A 102 33.74 2.42 -15.23
CA LYS A 102 35.15 2.62 -15.59
C LYS A 102 35.32 2.81 -17.10
N PRO A 103 36.24 3.68 -17.55
CA PRO A 103 36.52 3.83 -18.98
C PRO A 103 36.85 2.50 -19.66
N GLY A 104 36.12 2.18 -20.73
CA GLY A 104 36.28 0.95 -21.50
C GLY A 104 35.59 -0.28 -20.90
N ALA A 105 34.82 -0.12 -19.81
CA ALA A 105 34.07 -1.23 -19.20
C ALA A 105 33.08 -1.89 -20.17
N TRP A 106 32.60 -1.18 -21.18
CA TRP A 106 31.66 -1.71 -22.17
C TRP A 106 32.36 -2.33 -23.37
N ALA A 107 33.69 -2.20 -23.48
CA ALA A 107 34.44 -2.68 -24.64
C ALA A 107 34.42 -4.20 -24.78
N GLU A 108 34.52 -4.93 -23.67
CA GLU A 108 34.48 -6.39 -23.66
C GLU A 108 33.14 -6.96 -24.13
N PHE A 109 32.06 -6.16 -24.02
CA PHE A 109 30.73 -6.51 -24.49
C PHE A 109 30.42 -6.01 -25.90
N GLY A 110 31.38 -5.35 -26.58
CA GLY A 110 31.19 -4.79 -27.92
C GLY A 110 30.49 -3.43 -27.95
N PHE A 111 30.35 -2.74 -26.81
CA PHE A 111 29.64 -1.46 -26.68
C PHE A 111 30.56 -0.25 -26.42
N ALA A 112 31.86 -0.36 -26.72
CA ALA A 112 32.83 0.74 -26.54
C ALA A 112 32.41 2.07 -27.21
N GLY A 113 31.85 1.98 -28.43
CA GLY A 113 31.40 3.16 -29.17
C GLY A 113 30.21 3.86 -28.49
N LEU A 114 29.28 3.08 -27.93
CA LEU A 114 28.14 3.60 -27.17
C LEU A 114 28.60 4.25 -25.87
N GLU A 115 29.49 3.60 -25.12
CA GLU A 115 30.07 4.16 -23.88
C GLU A 115 30.76 5.51 -24.16
N HIS A 116 31.57 5.58 -25.21
CA HIS A 116 32.25 6.81 -25.62
C HIS A 116 31.26 7.93 -25.94
N GLN A 117 30.14 7.60 -26.59
CA GLN A 117 29.10 8.57 -26.88
C GLN A 117 28.44 9.07 -25.58
N CYS A 118 28.03 8.16 -24.69
CA CYS A 118 27.43 8.54 -23.41
C CYS A 118 28.35 9.44 -22.58
N ARG A 119 29.66 9.19 -22.57
CA ARG A 119 30.64 10.05 -21.87
C ARG A 119 30.75 11.45 -22.47
N LYS A 120 30.57 11.61 -23.78
CA LYS A 120 30.58 12.95 -24.41
C LYS A 120 29.38 13.80 -24.05
N ASP A 121 28.26 13.14 -23.72
CA ASP A 121 27.01 13.80 -23.38
C ASP A 121 26.98 14.30 -21.92
N VAL A 122 28.07 14.10 -21.17
CA VAL A 122 28.25 14.53 -19.77
C VAL A 122 29.50 15.40 -19.66
N GLU A 123 29.38 16.56 -19.01
CA GLU A 123 30.41 17.60 -18.97
C GLU A 123 31.78 17.11 -18.46
N ASN A 124 31.81 16.24 -17.45
CA ASN A 124 33.05 15.67 -16.89
C ASN A 124 33.37 14.26 -17.41
N GLY A 125 32.54 13.70 -18.30
CA GLY A 125 32.68 12.34 -18.82
C GLY A 125 32.45 11.22 -17.81
N GLU A 126 31.97 11.54 -16.60
CA GLU A 126 31.65 10.56 -15.57
C GLU A 126 30.23 10.06 -15.71
N ILE A 127 30.09 8.75 -15.92
CA ILE A 127 28.82 8.07 -16.07
C ILE A 127 28.73 6.94 -15.04
N TYR A 128 27.51 6.62 -14.63
CA TYR A 128 27.20 5.77 -13.50
C TYR A 128 26.11 4.75 -13.85
N TYR A 129 26.18 3.57 -13.24
CA TYR A 129 25.03 2.68 -13.11
C TYR A 129 24.21 3.11 -11.90
N GLN A 130 22.89 3.22 -12.05
CA GLN A 130 22.01 3.32 -10.88
C GLN A 130 21.71 1.90 -10.36
N VAL A 131 21.94 1.68 -9.07
CA VAL A 131 21.63 0.43 -8.37
C VAL A 131 20.71 0.77 -7.20
N ASP A 132 19.53 0.17 -7.19
CA ASP A 132 18.52 0.31 -6.15
C ASP A 132 18.52 -0.97 -5.31
N VAL A 133 18.65 -0.84 -3.99
CA VAL A 133 18.58 -1.96 -3.05
C VAL A 133 17.41 -1.72 -2.11
N HIS A 134 16.38 -2.56 -2.24
CA HIS A 134 15.22 -2.59 -1.36
C HIS A 134 15.36 -3.71 -0.34
N VAL A 135 15.43 -3.37 0.95
CA VAL A 135 15.49 -4.33 2.05
C VAL A 135 14.07 -4.54 2.58
N CYS A 136 13.55 -5.74 2.38
CA CYS A 136 12.30 -6.21 2.93
C CYS A 136 12.46 -6.56 4.41
N TYR A 137 11.39 -6.40 5.17
CA TYR A 137 11.34 -6.70 6.60
C TYR A 137 11.60 -8.18 6.89
N ASP A 138 10.97 -9.06 6.11
CA ASP A 138 11.07 -10.51 6.24
C ASP A 138 11.02 -11.20 4.86
N LYS A 139 11.09 -12.53 4.89
CA LYS A 139 10.99 -13.37 3.68
C LYS A 139 9.63 -13.21 2.98
N ASP A 140 8.56 -13.06 3.74
CA ASP A 140 7.21 -12.97 3.16
C ASP A 140 7.03 -11.66 2.39
N GLU A 141 7.50 -10.53 2.93
CA GLU A 141 7.55 -9.26 2.20
C GLU A 141 8.46 -9.36 0.97
N TRP A 142 9.59 -10.04 1.08
CA TRP A 142 10.47 -10.31 -0.06
C TRP A 142 9.76 -11.09 -1.17
N ASP A 143 9.06 -12.18 -0.85
CA ASP A 143 8.34 -13.00 -1.83
C ASP A 143 7.21 -12.21 -2.50
N ARG A 144 6.42 -11.47 -1.72
CA ARG A 144 5.35 -10.62 -2.24
C ARG A 144 5.89 -9.53 -3.17
N THR A 145 6.98 -8.89 -2.78
CA THR A 145 7.62 -7.81 -3.56
C THR A 145 8.23 -8.38 -4.84
N MET A 146 8.91 -9.54 -4.75
CA MET A 146 9.47 -10.25 -5.89
C MET A 146 8.39 -10.60 -6.90
N PHE A 147 7.27 -11.16 -6.44
CA PHE A 147 6.15 -11.52 -7.31
C PHE A 147 5.58 -10.28 -8.03
N PHE A 148 5.24 -9.25 -7.25
CA PHE A 148 4.46 -8.13 -7.75
C PHE A 148 5.26 -7.16 -8.65
N HIS A 149 6.58 -7.11 -8.48
CA HIS A 149 7.48 -6.29 -9.28
C HIS A 149 8.12 -7.03 -10.46
N SER A 150 7.88 -8.34 -10.58
CA SER A 150 8.34 -9.11 -11.75
C SER A 150 7.49 -8.84 -12.99
N TYR A 151 8.10 -9.02 -14.15
CA TYR A 151 7.52 -8.84 -15.49
C TYR A 151 6.97 -7.43 -15.74
N GLY A 152 7.67 -6.41 -15.22
CA GLY A 152 7.38 -5.00 -15.48
C GLY A 152 6.06 -4.52 -14.87
N ASP A 153 5.09 -4.17 -15.72
CA ASP A 153 3.79 -3.63 -15.30
C ASP A 153 2.78 -4.73 -14.90
N MET A 154 3.17 -6.01 -14.89
CA MET A 154 2.28 -7.14 -14.60
C MET A 154 1.49 -6.95 -13.30
N GLY A 155 2.14 -6.70 -12.16
CA GLY A 155 1.44 -6.52 -10.87
C GLY A 155 0.42 -5.38 -10.91
N MET A 156 0.72 -4.29 -11.62
CA MET A 156 -0.22 -3.18 -11.83
C MET A 156 -1.43 -3.60 -12.68
N ILE A 157 -1.20 -4.35 -13.76
CA ILE A 157 -2.26 -4.91 -14.61
C ILE A 157 -3.19 -5.81 -13.78
N LEU A 158 -2.64 -6.72 -12.97
CA LEU A 158 -3.42 -7.57 -12.06
C LEU A 158 -4.23 -6.75 -11.06
N GLY A 159 -3.63 -5.69 -10.50
CA GLY A 159 -4.31 -4.75 -9.61
C GLY A 159 -5.49 -4.02 -10.27
N LEU A 160 -5.36 -3.66 -11.54
CA LEU A 160 -6.43 -3.02 -12.32
C LEU A 160 -7.56 -3.98 -12.64
N ILE A 161 -7.24 -5.21 -13.06
CA ILE A 161 -8.26 -6.24 -13.32
C ILE A 161 -9.06 -6.52 -12.03
N SER A 162 -8.37 -6.72 -10.91
CA SER A 162 -8.99 -6.97 -9.60
C SER A 162 -9.91 -5.82 -9.16
N ARG A 163 -9.53 -4.57 -9.45
CA ARG A 163 -10.34 -3.38 -9.15
C ARG A 163 -11.68 -3.36 -9.88
N ASN A 164 -11.76 -3.93 -11.07
CA ASN A 164 -12.99 -3.96 -11.86
C ASN A 164 -14.09 -4.80 -11.18
N VAL A 165 -13.71 -5.77 -10.35
CA VAL A 165 -14.63 -6.61 -9.57
C VAL A 165 -14.74 -6.22 -8.10
N GLY A 166 -14.22 -5.04 -7.73
CA GLY A 166 -14.35 -4.50 -6.37
C GLY A 166 -13.34 -5.04 -5.37
N LEU A 167 -12.24 -5.63 -5.83
CA LEU A 167 -11.12 -6.04 -4.98
C LEU A 167 -9.94 -5.08 -5.16
N ALA A 168 -9.03 -5.04 -4.20
CA ALA A 168 -7.77 -4.31 -4.30
C ALA A 168 -6.62 -5.29 -4.15
N LEU A 169 -5.90 -5.52 -5.24
CA LEU A 169 -4.65 -6.29 -5.24
C LEU A 169 -3.46 -5.33 -5.32
N GLY A 170 -2.48 -5.51 -4.45
CA GLY A 170 -1.22 -4.78 -4.44
C GLY A 170 -0.08 -5.64 -3.88
N VAL A 171 1.10 -5.06 -3.70
CA VAL A 171 2.27 -5.75 -3.10
C VAL A 171 1.93 -6.37 -1.74
N LYS A 172 1.05 -5.75 -0.95
CA LYS A 172 0.62 -6.27 0.37
C LYS A 172 -0.48 -7.34 0.30
N GLY A 173 -0.77 -7.88 -0.88
CA GLY A 173 -1.81 -8.89 -1.08
C GLY A 173 -3.17 -8.34 -1.51
N LEU A 174 -4.20 -9.14 -1.31
CA LEU A 174 -5.57 -8.92 -1.79
C LEU A 174 -6.47 -8.42 -0.66
N LYS A 175 -7.28 -7.39 -0.93
CA LYS A 175 -8.14 -6.71 0.05
C LYS A 175 -9.52 -6.39 -0.51
N ILE A 176 -10.50 -6.21 0.37
CA ILE A 176 -11.80 -5.61 0.08
C ILE A 176 -11.73 -4.11 0.45
N PRO A 177 -11.87 -3.19 -0.52
CA PRO A 177 -12.01 -1.77 -0.22
C PRO A 177 -13.27 -1.49 0.60
N ASP A 178 -13.15 -0.68 1.65
CA ASP A 178 -14.27 -0.37 2.55
C ASP A 178 -14.29 1.10 3.01
N PRO A 179 -14.37 2.08 2.08
CA PRO A 179 -14.39 3.49 2.45
C PRO A 179 -15.65 3.85 3.27
N PRO A 180 -15.54 4.71 4.31
CA PRO A 180 -14.37 5.48 4.73
C PRO A 180 -13.41 4.73 5.68
N ASN A 181 -13.64 3.44 5.94
CA ASN A 181 -12.81 2.63 6.82
C ASN A 181 -11.54 2.12 6.10
N PRO A 182 -10.56 1.60 6.86
CA PRO A 182 -9.47 0.82 6.28
C PRO A 182 -9.99 -0.38 5.47
N PRO A 183 -9.32 -0.74 4.35
CA PRO A 183 -9.63 -1.96 3.62
C PRO A 183 -9.54 -3.20 4.51
N PHE A 184 -10.34 -4.20 4.19
CA PHE A 184 -10.32 -5.49 4.89
C PHE A 184 -9.41 -6.48 4.15
N ASP A 185 -8.43 -7.03 4.85
CA ASP A 185 -7.42 -7.93 4.25
C ASP A 185 -8.01 -9.31 3.98
N LEU A 186 -7.81 -9.85 2.77
CA LEU A 186 -8.24 -11.20 2.39
C LEU A 186 -7.10 -12.20 2.53
N SER A 187 -6.00 -12.01 1.82
CA SER A 187 -4.79 -12.83 1.95
C SER A 187 -3.56 -12.02 1.57
N GLU A 188 -2.42 -12.39 2.15
CA GLU A 188 -1.10 -11.87 1.81
C GLU A 188 -0.27 -12.88 1.00
N HIS A 189 -0.75 -14.12 0.84
CA HIS A 189 -0.03 -15.19 0.15
C HIS A 189 -0.43 -15.25 -1.33
N PHE A 190 0.51 -14.92 -2.22
CA PHE A 190 0.21 -14.81 -3.66
C PHE A 190 -0.18 -16.13 -4.33
N GLU A 191 0.21 -17.28 -3.77
CA GLU A 191 -0.22 -18.59 -4.27
C GLU A 191 -1.73 -18.78 -4.06
N GLU A 192 -2.24 -18.50 -2.86
CA GLU A 192 -3.68 -18.55 -2.55
C GLU A 192 -4.46 -17.50 -3.36
N ILE A 193 -3.90 -16.29 -3.50
CA ILE A 193 -4.50 -15.22 -4.31
C ILE A 193 -4.58 -15.65 -5.78
N ALA A 194 -3.51 -16.25 -6.31
CA ALA A 194 -3.48 -16.72 -7.69
C ALA A 194 -4.51 -17.84 -7.90
N GLU A 195 -4.62 -18.79 -6.97
CA GLU A 195 -5.64 -19.84 -7.00
C GLU A 195 -7.06 -19.25 -7.04
N PHE A 196 -7.36 -18.30 -6.13
CA PHE A 196 -8.64 -17.59 -6.11
C PHE A 196 -8.95 -16.89 -7.45
N LEU A 197 -7.95 -16.22 -8.02
CA LEU A 197 -8.07 -15.51 -9.29
C LEU A 197 -8.08 -16.44 -10.51
N GLY A 198 -7.78 -17.73 -10.34
CA GLY A 198 -7.66 -18.70 -11.43
C GLY A 198 -6.37 -18.59 -12.25
N LEU A 199 -5.34 -17.97 -11.68
CA LEU A 199 -4.03 -17.79 -12.32
C LEU A 199 -3.13 -19.00 -12.10
N SER A 200 -2.48 -19.47 -13.16
CA SER A 200 -1.51 -20.58 -13.06
C SER A 200 -0.16 -20.10 -12.54
N MET A 201 0.15 -20.41 -11.27
CA MET A 201 1.48 -20.18 -10.69
C MET A 201 2.56 -21.03 -11.35
N GLN A 202 2.21 -22.21 -11.87
CA GLN A 202 3.14 -23.01 -12.66
C GLN A 202 3.61 -22.23 -13.89
N ARG A 203 2.69 -21.65 -14.66
CA ARG A 203 3.04 -20.87 -15.86
C ARG A 203 3.87 -19.64 -15.50
N TYR A 204 3.54 -18.97 -14.39
CA TYR A 204 4.33 -17.85 -13.89
C TYR A 204 5.78 -18.23 -13.57
N ASN A 205 5.99 -19.39 -12.93
CA ASN A 205 7.31 -19.90 -12.54
C ASN A 205 8.14 -20.41 -13.73
N GLU A 206 7.50 -20.93 -14.78
CA GLU A 206 8.15 -21.27 -16.05
C GLU A 206 8.69 -20.03 -16.78
N GLY A 207 8.05 -18.88 -16.54
CA GLY A 207 8.41 -17.59 -17.12
C GLY A 207 7.75 -17.28 -18.45
N PHE A 208 8.00 -16.06 -18.92
CA PHE A 208 7.38 -15.48 -20.11
C PHE A 208 8.46 -15.02 -21.09
N GLU A 209 8.32 -15.38 -22.37
CA GLU A 209 9.28 -15.01 -23.42
C GLU A 209 8.93 -13.65 -24.03
N THR A 210 7.64 -13.35 -24.12
CA THR A 210 7.10 -12.15 -24.76
C THR A 210 6.16 -11.38 -23.83
N LYS A 211 5.97 -10.08 -24.08
CA LYS A 211 4.95 -9.31 -23.34
C LYS A 211 3.55 -9.87 -23.55
N ARG A 212 3.30 -10.44 -24.73
CA ARG A 212 2.04 -11.10 -25.05
C ARG A 212 1.75 -12.28 -24.13
N ASP A 213 2.75 -13.10 -23.79
CA ASP A 213 2.56 -14.21 -22.85
C ASP A 213 2.12 -13.69 -21.47
N VAL A 214 2.70 -12.58 -21.01
CA VAL A 214 2.30 -11.92 -19.76
C VAL A 214 0.86 -11.42 -19.85
N PHE A 215 0.46 -10.84 -20.99
CA PHE A 215 -0.89 -10.32 -21.19
C PHE A 215 -1.93 -11.43 -21.21
N GLU A 216 -1.66 -12.53 -21.92
CA GLU A 216 -2.53 -13.70 -21.99
C GLU A 216 -2.68 -14.36 -20.61
N TRP A 217 -1.58 -14.50 -19.86
CA TRP A 217 -1.64 -14.99 -18.49
C TRP A 217 -2.43 -14.06 -17.57
N ALA A 218 -2.21 -12.74 -17.61
CA ALA A 218 -2.97 -11.79 -16.79
C ALA A 218 -4.46 -11.75 -17.17
N ALA A 219 -4.78 -11.89 -18.46
CA ALA A 219 -6.16 -11.96 -18.95
C ALA A 219 -6.86 -13.29 -18.65
N SER A 220 -6.12 -14.32 -18.23
CA SER A 220 -6.70 -15.61 -17.80
C SER A 220 -7.37 -15.55 -16.42
N ILE A 221 -7.30 -14.42 -15.72
CA ILE A 221 -8.05 -14.18 -14.47
C ILE A 221 -9.52 -14.53 -14.70
N ARG A 222 -10.10 -15.33 -13.79
CA ARG A 222 -11.51 -15.76 -13.80
C ARG A 222 -12.52 -14.63 -14.02
N PHE A 223 -12.18 -13.43 -13.55
CA PHE A 223 -13.03 -12.24 -13.58
C PHE A 223 -12.65 -11.22 -14.67
N PHE A 224 -11.80 -11.60 -15.62
CA PHE A 224 -11.37 -10.71 -16.66
C PHE A 224 -12.53 -10.36 -17.61
N ASP A 225 -12.86 -9.07 -17.69
CA ASP A 225 -13.78 -8.55 -18.69
C ASP A 225 -13.05 -7.54 -19.58
N PRO A 226 -12.77 -7.88 -20.86
CA PRO A 226 -12.07 -6.99 -21.76
C PRO A 226 -12.80 -5.66 -21.87
N SER A 227 -14.15 -5.71 -21.87
CA SER A 227 -15.10 -4.79 -21.22
C SER A 227 -14.68 -3.44 -20.69
N GLN A 228 -13.79 -3.56 -19.73
CA GLN A 228 -13.46 -2.54 -18.76
C GLN A 228 -12.27 -1.68 -19.20
N PHE A 229 -11.55 -2.12 -20.24
CA PHE A 229 -10.35 -1.46 -20.75
C PHE A 229 -10.66 -0.63 -21.98
N LYS A 230 -10.29 0.66 -21.95
CA LYS A 230 -10.49 1.59 -23.07
C LYS A 230 -9.18 2.32 -23.33
N SER A 231 -8.85 2.51 -24.61
CA SER A 231 -7.70 3.30 -25.06
C SER A 231 -8.03 4.79 -25.25
N GLN A 232 -9.31 5.14 -25.38
CA GLN A 232 -9.79 6.52 -25.58
C GLN A 232 -11.09 6.81 -24.80
N GLY A 233 -11.30 8.07 -24.42
CA GLY A 233 -12.53 8.57 -23.78
C GLY A 233 -12.34 9.24 -22.41
N PRO A 234 -13.43 9.82 -21.85
CA PRO A 234 -13.40 10.50 -20.55
C PRO A 234 -13.05 9.54 -19.41
N GLY A 235 -12.18 9.97 -18.49
CA GLY A 235 -11.72 9.19 -17.34
C GLY A 235 -10.41 8.40 -17.54
N ILE A 236 -9.81 8.46 -18.73
CA ILE A 236 -8.46 7.96 -18.98
C ILE A 236 -7.47 9.05 -18.55
N SER A 237 -6.75 8.83 -17.45
CA SER A 237 -5.53 9.61 -17.18
C SER A 237 -4.49 9.25 -18.24
N LYS A 238 -3.79 10.26 -18.79
CA LYS A 238 -2.63 10.00 -19.66
C LYS A 238 -1.69 9.07 -18.89
N VAL A 239 -1.53 7.85 -19.39
CA VAL A 239 -0.56 6.90 -18.87
C VAL A 239 0.80 7.58 -18.98
N LYS A 240 1.57 7.60 -17.88
CA LYS A 240 2.89 8.21 -17.92
C LYS A 240 3.73 7.52 -19.01
N PRO A 241 4.56 8.26 -19.77
CA PRO A 241 5.39 7.68 -20.84
C PRO A 241 6.22 6.47 -20.39
N GLU A 242 6.62 6.43 -19.11
CA GLU A 242 7.38 5.32 -18.53
C GLU A 242 6.59 3.98 -18.44
N ARG A 243 5.26 4.00 -18.57
CA ARG A 243 4.38 2.83 -18.42
C ARG A 243 3.96 2.23 -19.76
N LYS A 244 4.97 1.97 -20.60
CA LYS A 244 4.78 1.51 -21.99
C LYS A 244 4.06 0.16 -22.07
N MET A 245 4.39 -0.78 -21.18
CA MET A 245 3.82 -2.14 -21.20
C MET A 245 2.32 -2.14 -20.86
N TYR A 246 1.86 -1.30 -19.93
CA TYR A 246 0.43 -1.16 -19.68
C TYR A 246 -0.35 -0.58 -20.86
N ALA A 247 0.21 0.44 -21.53
CA ALA A 247 -0.43 0.99 -22.73
C ALA A 247 -0.59 -0.08 -23.82
N GLU A 248 0.46 -0.87 -24.06
CA GLU A 248 0.44 -2.01 -24.98
C GLU A 248 -0.58 -3.08 -24.57
N PHE A 249 -0.73 -3.37 -23.27
CA PHE A 249 -1.77 -4.27 -22.77
C PHE A 249 -3.18 -3.76 -23.12
N VAL A 250 -3.45 -2.47 -22.88
CA VAL A 250 -4.76 -1.88 -23.20
C VAL A 250 -5.04 -1.94 -24.70
N GLU A 251 -4.05 -1.64 -25.54
CA GLU A 251 -4.16 -1.76 -27.00
C GLU A 251 -4.45 -3.21 -27.42
N TRP A 252 -3.73 -4.17 -26.86
CA TRP A 252 -3.94 -5.60 -27.11
C TRP A 252 -5.36 -6.05 -26.73
N VAL A 253 -5.87 -5.66 -25.54
CA VAL A 253 -7.25 -5.96 -25.11
C VAL A 253 -8.29 -5.33 -26.04
N VAL A 254 -8.06 -4.10 -26.49
CA VAL A 254 -8.97 -3.40 -27.41
C VAL A 254 -9.00 -4.08 -28.78
N ALA A 255 -7.84 -4.51 -29.30
CA ALA A 255 -7.76 -5.26 -30.56
C ALA A 255 -8.51 -6.60 -30.47
N MET A 256 -8.36 -7.34 -29.37
CA MET A 256 -9.04 -8.62 -29.14
C MET A 256 -10.57 -8.50 -29.19
N ARG A 257 -11.14 -7.35 -28.76
CA ARG A 257 -12.59 -7.12 -28.82
C ARG A 257 -13.14 -6.87 -30.22
N GLN A 258 -12.30 -6.37 -31.13
CA GLN A 258 -12.70 -6.05 -32.49
C GLN A 258 -12.80 -7.31 -33.36
N GLU A 259 -12.35 -8.47 -32.86
CA GLU A 259 -12.62 -9.76 -33.47
C GLU A 259 -14.09 -10.18 -33.26
N PRO A 260 -14.80 -10.61 -34.32
CA PRO A 260 -16.24 -10.87 -34.25
C PRO A 260 -16.53 -12.13 -33.43
N SER A 261 -16.76 -11.96 -32.13
CA SER A 261 -17.26 -13.01 -31.24
C SER A 261 -18.78 -12.86 -31.08
N GLN A 262 -19.53 -13.93 -31.35
CA GLN A 262 -20.99 -13.93 -31.51
C GLN A 262 -21.83 -13.84 -30.22
N ASP A 263 -21.24 -13.80 -29.02
CA ASP A 263 -22.01 -13.70 -27.76
C ASP A 263 -21.89 -12.32 -27.10
N GLN A 264 -22.86 -11.46 -27.42
CA GLN A 264 -23.14 -10.20 -26.72
C GLN A 264 -24.41 -10.29 -25.86
N THR A 265 -24.59 -11.40 -25.15
CA THR A 265 -25.74 -11.59 -24.24
C THR A 265 -25.27 -11.54 -22.77
N ASP A 266 -25.96 -10.71 -21.98
CA ASP A 266 -25.86 -10.53 -20.52
C ASP A 266 -24.47 -10.30 -19.91
N ARG A 267 -23.92 -9.09 -20.10
CA ARG A 267 -22.78 -8.62 -19.29
C ARG A 267 -23.27 -7.76 -18.13
N LEU A 268 -23.12 -8.29 -16.92
CA LEU A 268 -23.45 -7.62 -15.65
C LEU A 268 -22.64 -6.32 -15.49
N SER A 269 -23.23 -5.29 -14.89
CA SER A 269 -22.53 -4.03 -14.66
C SER A 269 -21.44 -4.19 -13.59
N ARG A 270 -20.50 -3.23 -13.52
CA ARG A 270 -19.48 -3.19 -12.45
C ARG A 270 -20.07 -3.28 -11.04
N GLN A 271 -21.28 -2.77 -10.81
CA GLN A 271 -21.91 -2.81 -9.50
C GLN A 271 -22.51 -4.19 -9.21
N ASP A 272 -23.04 -4.86 -10.23
CA ASP A 272 -23.67 -6.17 -10.11
C ASP A 272 -22.66 -7.30 -9.85
N LEU A 273 -21.40 -7.14 -10.28
CA LEU A 273 -20.33 -8.11 -10.03
C LEU A 273 -19.69 -8.00 -8.63
N ARG A 274 -19.79 -6.84 -7.97
CA ARG A 274 -19.04 -6.58 -6.72
C ARG A 274 -19.53 -7.40 -5.54
N ALA A 275 -20.84 -7.39 -5.28
CA ALA A 275 -21.40 -8.10 -4.13
C ALA A 275 -21.21 -9.62 -4.25
N PRO A 276 -21.49 -10.27 -5.40
CA PRO A 276 -21.19 -11.68 -5.59
C PRO A 276 -19.69 -12.00 -5.45
N THR A 277 -18.81 -11.19 -6.04
CA THR A 277 -17.36 -11.43 -5.95
C THR A 277 -16.84 -11.33 -4.53
N ARG A 278 -17.32 -10.33 -3.76
CA ARG A 278 -16.97 -10.19 -2.34
C ARG A 278 -17.38 -11.41 -1.54
N ASP A 279 -18.60 -11.90 -1.71
CA ASP A 279 -19.11 -13.02 -0.93
C ASP A 279 -18.38 -14.33 -1.29
N VAL A 280 -18.05 -14.52 -2.58
CA VAL A 280 -17.20 -15.63 -3.04
C VAL A 280 -15.78 -15.53 -2.46
N ALA A 281 -15.19 -14.33 -2.42
CA ALA A 281 -13.88 -14.10 -1.83
C ALA A 281 -13.88 -14.40 -0.32
N LEU A 282 -14.85 -13.84 0.42
CA LEU A 282 -14.98 -14.08 1.86
C LEU A 282 -15.18 -15.56 2.20
N ALA A 283 -15.91 -16.30 1.35
CA ALA A 283 -16.06 -17.74 1.50
C ALA A 283 -14.76 -18.50 1.20
N PHE A 284 -14.08 -18.18 0.08
CA PHE A 284 -12.83 -18.83 -0.33
C PHE A 284 -11.73 -18.66 0.73
N PHE A 285 -11.54 -17.44 1.24
CA PHE A 285 -10.51 -17.15 2.25
C PHE A 285 -10.96 -17.44 3.69
N GLY A 286 -12.17 -17.96 3.90
CA GLY A 286 -12.68 -18.27 5.24
C GLY A 286 -12.89 -17.04 6.15
N LYS A 287 -13.02 -15.84 5.58
CA LYS A 287 -13.07 -14.56 6.31
C LYS A 287 -14.45 -13.97 6.51
N LYS A 288 -15.51 -14.69 6.14
CA LYS A 288 -16.89 -14.22 6.27
C LYS A 288 -17.26 -13.81 7.70
N GLY A 289 -16.94 -14.64 8.69
CA GLY A 289 -17.28 -14.34 10.10
C GLY A 289 -16.53 -13.13 10.65
N GLU A 290 -15.25 -12.99 10.33
CA GLU A 290 -14.43 -11.84 10.73
C GLU A 290 -14.96 -10.53 10.10
N PHE A 291 -15.31 -10.57 8.81
CA PHE A 291 -15.86 -9.43 8.10
C PHE A 291 -17.21 -8.99 8.68
N GLU A 292 -18.11 -9.94 8.96
CA GLU A 292 -19.41 -9.67 9.58
C GLU A 292 -19.28 -9.13 11.01
N ALA A 293 -18.36 -9.68 11.80
CA ALA A 293 -18.08 -9.20 13.16
C ALA A 293 -17.55 -7.76 13.14
N LEU A 294 -16.66 -7.43 12.20
CA LEU A 294 -16.13 -6.08 12.03
C LEU A 294 -17.21 -5.09 11.59
N ALA A 295 -18.08 -5.50 10.66
CA ALA A 295 -19.22 -4.70 10.23
C ALA A 295 -20.20 -4.44 11.39
N LYS A 296 -20.48 -5.47 12.20
CA LYS A 296 -21.30 -5.36 13.40
C LYS A 296 -20.69 -4.41 14.42
N ALA A 297 -19.42 -4.59 14.79
CA ALA A 297 -18.73 -3.71 15.74
C ALA A 297 -18.74 -2.24 15.31
N ARG A 298 -18.66 -1.97 14.00
CA ARG A 298 -18.78 -0.60 13.46
C ARG A 298 -20.21 -0.06 13.57
N SER A 299 -21.21 -0.87 13.22
CA SER A 299 -22.63 -0.50 13.38
C SER A 299 -22.96 -0.19 14.84
N ASP A 300 -22.50 -1.06 15.74
CA ASP A 300 -22.64 -0.94 17.20
C ASP A 300 -21.99 0.37 17.70
N ARG A 301 -20.76 0.66 17.28
CA ARG A 301 -20.07 1.92 17.61
C ARG A 301 -20.80 3.16 17.09
N LEU A 302 -21.34 3.11 15.87
CA LEU A 302 -22.12 4.21 15.29
C LEU A 302 -23.43 4.42 16.05
N LYS A 303 -24.14 3.34 16.37
CA LYS A 303 -25.36 3.36 17.18
C LYS A 303 -25.07 3.98 18.55
N LEU A 304 -24.04 3.50 19.24
CA LEU A 304 -23.63 4.02 20.55
C LEU A 304 -23.25 5.50 20.48
N LYS A 305 -22.47 5.92 19.48
CA LYS A 305 -22.10 7.34 19.32
C LYS A 305 -23.33 8.23 19.06
N GLY A 306 -24.34 7.70 18.35
CA GLY A 306 -25.59 8.40 18.07
C GLY A 306 -26.48 8.59 19.30
N CYS A 307 -26.60 7.57 20.16
CA CYS A 307 -27.53 7.58 21.29
C CYS A 307 -26.89 7.78 22.67
N PHE A 308 -25.57 7.63 22.79
CA PHE A 308 -24.85 7.65 24.07
C PHE A 308 -23.43 8.23 23.90
N SER A 309 -23.37 9.53 23.65
CA SER A 309 -22.13 10.31 23.61
C SER A 309 -22.14 11.40 24.67
N GLY A 310 -20.98 12.00 24.92
CA GLY A 310 -20.86 13.11 25.88
C GLY A 310 -21.81 14.28 25.56
N SER A 311 -21.99 14.62 24.28
CA SER A 311 -22.93 15.66 23.86
C SER A 311 -24.38 15.25 24.14
N VAL A 312 -24.76 14.02 23.82
CA VAL A 312 -26.13 13.52 24.02
C VAL A 312 -26.46 13.47 25.51
N VAL A 313 -25.54 12.95 26.33
CA VAL A 313 -25.72 12.88 27.79
C VAL A 313 -25.71 14.27 28.41
N HIS A 314 -24.85 15.16 27.94
CA HIS A 314 -24.85 16.57 28.33
C HIS A 314 -26.23 17.23 28.10
N ASP A 315 -26.79 17.06 26.91
CA ASP A 315 -28.07 17.66 26.52
C ASP A 315 -29.23 17.05 27.33
N TRP A 316 -29.21 15.74 27.54
CA TRP A 316 -30.24 15.07 28.33
C TRP A 316 -30.20 15.42 29.80
N ALA A 317 -29.00 15.49 30.39
CA ALA A 317 -28.79 15.78 31.79
C ALA A 317 -28.75 17.29 32.07
N GLU A 318 -28.92 18.14 31.06
CA GLU A 318 -28.95 19.61 31.15
C GLU A 318 -27.73 20.17 31.91
N MET A 319 -26.52 19.69 31.56
CA MET A 319 -25.31 19.86 32.40
C MET A 319 -24.55 21.20 32.22
N GLY A 320 -24.95 22.05 31.26
CA GLY A 320 -24.25 23.31 30.98
C GLY A 320 -22.74 23.11 30.75
N GLY A 321 -21.89 24.03 31.22
CA GLY A 321 -20.43 23.90 31.06
C GLY A 321 -19.76 22.71 31.79
N TYR A 322 -20.49 21.99 32.66
CA TYR A 322 -19.89 21.08 33.63
C TYR A 322 -19.59 19.68 33.07
N TRP A 323 -18.51 19.59 32.28
CA TRP A 323 -18.09 18.36 31.60
C TRP A 323 -17.72 17.20 32.56
N LYS A 324 -17.20 17.51 33.76
CA LYS A 324 -16.84 16.48 34.75
C LYS A 324 -18.07 15.70 35.23
N GLY A 325 -19.21 16.38 35.40
CA GLY A 325 -20.47 15.75 35.76
C GLY A 325 -20.99 14.82 34.65
N VAL A 326 -20.89 15.24 33.39
CA VAL A 326 -21.23 14.40 32.23
C VAL A 326 -20.39 13.12 32.24
N LYS A 327 -19.08 13.22 32.48
CA LYS A 327 -18.20 12.05 32.56
C LYS A 327 -18.61 11.09 33.68
N LEU A 328 -18.86 11.59 34.89
CA LEU A 328 -19.30 10.76 36.02
C LEU A 328 -20.61 10.02 35.72
N ILE A 329 -21.59 10.70 35.12
CA ILE A 329 -22.86 10.08 34.71
C ILE A 329 -22.60 8.99 33.68
N MET A 330 -21.78 9.25 32.65
CA MET A 330 -21.47 8.25 31.63
C MET A 330 -20.76 7.03 32.20
N ASP A 331 -19.76 7.22 33.07
CA ASP A 331 -18.99 6.14 33.68
C ASP A 331 -19.87 5.27 34.59
N GLU A 332 -20.77 5.90 35.37
CA GLU A 332 -21.72 5.19 36.22
C GLU A 332 -22.79 4.44 35.41
N VAL A 333 -23.31 5.03 34.32
CA VAL A 333 -24.23 4.33 33.40
C VAL A 333 -23.55 3.10 32.80
N ARG A 334 -22.29 3.23 32.34
CA ARG A 334 -21.51 2.08 31.85
C ARG A 334 -21.35 1.04 32.96
N ALA A 335 -21.00 1.43 34.18
CA ALA A 335 -20.83 0.50 35.29
C ALA A 335 -22.12 -0.29 35.59
N ARG A 336 -23.27 0.38 35.64
CA ARG A 336 -24.57 -0.25 35.93
C ARG A 336 -25.08 -1.15 34.81
N MET A 337 -24.79 -0.80 33.56
CA MET A 337 -25.31 -1.53 32.41
C MET A 337 -24.37 -2.64 31.93
N GLY A 338 -23.13 -2.73 32.43
CA GLY A 338 -22.16 -3.75 32.02
C GLY A 338 -21.28 -3.32 30.85
N GLY A 339 -20.91 -2.04 30.79
CA GLY A 339 -20.10 -1.45 29.74
C GLY A 339 -20.89 -1.06 28.50
N GLU A 340 -20.19 -0.77 27.40
CA GLU A 340 -20.79 -0.36 26.14
C GLU A 340 -21.65 -1.48 25.51
N GLU A 341 -21.22 -2.73 25.63
CA GLU A 341 -22.00 -3.90 25.18
C GLU A 341 -23.35 -4.01 25.91
N GLY A 342 -23.36 -3.70 27.20
CA GLY A 342 -24.57 -3.70 28.02
C GLY A 342 -25.58 -2.63 27.61
N ILE A 343 -25.09 -1.45 27.27
CA ILE A 343 -25.92 -0.35 26.73
C ILE A 343 -26.50 -0.74 25.36
N LEU A 344 -25.69 -1.35 24.49
CA LEU A 344 -26.15 -1.83 23.19
C LEU A 344 -27.23 -2.91 23.31
N LYS A 345 -27.04 -3.91 24.19
CA LYS A 345 -28.05 -4.93 24.51
C LYS A 345 -29.33 -4.32 25.06
N PHE A 346 -29.23 -3.31 25.92
CA PHE A 346 -30.42 -2.61 26.43
C PHE A 346 -31.23 -1.99 25.28
N LEU A 347 -30.54 -1.36 24.31
CA LEU A 347 -31.14 -0.76 23.11
C LEU A 347 -31.62 -1.77 22.04
N GLU A 348 -31.48 -3.07 22.26
CA GLU A 348 -32.14 -4.09 21.42
C GLU A 348 -33.61 -4.29 21.82
N GLY A 349 -33.95 -4.04 23.09
CA GLY A 349 -35.31 -4.18 23.63
C GLY A 349 -35.97 -2.88 24.08
N HIS A 350 -35.24 -1.76 24.10
CA HIS A 350 -35.70 -0.49 24.64
C HIS A 350 -35.42 0.68 23.69
N SER A 351 -36.17 1.77 23.88
CA SER A 351 -36.00 2.99 23.09
C SER A 351 -34.87 3.88 23.63
N GLU A 352 -34.41 4.83 22.80
CA GLU A 352 -33.48 5.88 23.24
C GLU A 352 -34.04 6.72 24.40
N ASN A 353 -35.36 6.91 24.46
CA ASN A 353 -36.02 7.58 25.59
C ASN A 353 -35.89 6.79 26.90
N ASP A 354 -35.84 5.47 26.84
CA ASP A 354 -35.64 4.64 28.03
C ASP A 354 -34.18 4.70 28.50
N LEU A 355 -33.22 4.80 27.57
CA LEU A 355 -31.83 5.08 27.91
C LEU A 355 -31.68 6.48 28.53
N LYS A 356 -32.37 7.49 28.01
CA LYS A 356 -32.43 8.84 28.62
C LYS A 356 -32.95 8.80 30.05
N LYS A 357 -34.01 8.03 30.33
CA LYS A 357 -34.52 7.86 31.69
C LYS A 357 -33.46 7.24 32.61
N ALA A 358 -32.73 6.23 32.14
CA ALA A 358 -31.66 5.61 32.91
C ALA A 358 -30.53 6.62 33.23
N VAL A 359 -30.14 7.44 32.25
CA VAL A 359 -29.15 8.53 32.43
C VAL A 359 -29.61 9.53 33.48
N LEU A 360 -30.88 9.98 33.42
CA LEU A 360 -31.46 10.92 34.39
C LEU A 360 -31.55 10.32 35.80
N GLN A 361 -31.87 9.02 35.90
CA GLN A 361 -31.88 8.33 37.18
C GLN A 361 -30.47 8.26 37.78
N VAL A 362 -29.45 7.94 36.98
CA VAL A 362 -28.05 7.94 37.44
C VAL A 362 -27.61 9.33 37.91
N LYS A 363 -27.98 10.40 37.19
CA LYS A 363 -27.73 11.78 37.65
C LYS A 363 -28.33 12.03 39.03
N SER A 364 -29.58 11.63 39.23
CA SER A 364 -30.29 11.78 40.51
C SER A 364 -29.60 11.01 41.62
N ASP A 365 -29.21 9.76 41.37
CA ASP A 365 -28.58 8.88 42.36
C ASP A 365 -27.18 9.37 42.76
N LEU A 366 -26.43 9.96 41.83
CA LEU A 366 -25.14 10.58 42.10
C LEU A 366 -25.27 11.94 42.83
N GLY A 367 -26.49 12.47 42.98
CA GLY A 367 -26.72 13.76 43.63
C GLY A 367 -26.09 14.94 42.90
N ILE A 368 -25.89 14.84 41.58
CA ILE A 368 -25.23 15.90 40.80
C ILE A 368 -26.23 17.03 40.56
N VAL A 369 -26.07 18.12 41.32
CA VAL A 369 -26.87 19.35 41.21
C VAL A 369 -25.99 20.46 40.65
N ILE A 370 -26.51 21.20 39.67
CA ILE A 370 -25.85 22.37 39.10
C ILE A 370 -26.19 23.56 39.99
N SER A 371 -25.27 23.94 40.87
CA SER A 371 -25.36 25.20 41.62
C SER A 371 -24.96 26.37 40.70
N PRO A 372 -25.64 27.53 40.77
CA PRO A 372 -25.22 28.76 40.07
C PRO A 372 -23.75 29.16 40.35
N GLU A 373 -23.21 28.79 41.51
CA GLU A 373 -21.82 29.07 41.91
C GLU A 373 -20.79 28.22 41.15
N VAL A 374 -21.17 27.00 40.71
CA VAL A 374 -20.30 26.09 39.94
C VAL A 374 -20.19 26.54 38.48
N LEU A 375 -21.28 27.08 37.92
CA LEU A 375 -21.28 27.70 36.59
C LEU A 375 -20.39 28.95 36.54
N GLN A 376 -20.41 29.77 37.60
CA GLN A 376 -19.55 30.97 37.70
C GLN A 376 -18.07 30.66 37.96
N ALA A 377 -17.75 29.55 38.64
CA ALA A 377 -16.38 29.13 38.90
C ALA A 377 -15.64 28.60 37.65
N GLU A 378 -16.36 28.01 36.68
CA GLU A 378 -15.76 27.56 35.42
C GLU A 378 -15.70 28.65 34.34
N GLU A 379 -16.59 29.65 34.35
CA GLU A 379 -16.50 30.83 33.46
C GLU A 379 -15.27 31.73 33.74
N GLN A 380 -14.73 31.68 34.97
CA GLN A 380 -13.53 32.42 35.38
C GLN A 380 -12.23 31.61 35.27
N ALA A 381 -12.29 30.33 34.91
CA ALA A 381 -11.11 29.53 34.65
C ALA A 381 -10.61 29.79 33.22
N PRO A 382 -9.31 30.06 32.99
CA PRO A 382 -8.81 30.36 31.66
C PRO A 382 -9.08 29.17 30.72
N LEU A 383 -9.59 29.46 29.52
CA LEU A 383 -9.82 28.53 28.41
C LEU A 383 -8.54 27.74 28.08
N LEU A 384 -8.33 26.66 28.81
CA LEU A 384 -7.46 25.55 28.42
C LEU A 384 -8.39 24.39 28.08
N MET A 385 -8.77 24.33 26.81
CA MET A 385 -9.33 23.12 26.21
C MET A 385 -8.33 21.97 26.45
N PRO A 386 -8.71 20.88 27.14
CA PRO A 386 -7.91 19.68 27.10
C PRO A 386 -8.12 19.05 25.72
N SER A 387 -7.04 19.03 24.94
CA SER A 387 -6.92 18.12 23.82
C SER A 387 -7.23 16.70 24.30
N SER A 388 -7.96 15.97 23.45
CA SER A 388 -8.23 14.54 23.58
C SER A 388 -6.93 13.78 23.91
N SER A 389 -6.76 13.40 25.17
CA SER A 389 -5.74 12.46 25.61
C SER A 389 -6.43 11.16 25.99
N THR A 390 -6.34 10.21 25.06
CA THR A 390 -6.50 8.79 25.28
C THR A 390 -5.50 8.32 26.34
N SER A 391 -6.02 7.70 27.39
CA SER A 391 -5.24 6.92 28.36
C SER A 391 -4.63 5.71 27.65
N GLY A 392 -3.31 5.75 27.46
CA GLY A 392 -2.50 4.61 27.05
C GLY A 392 -2.22 3.67 28.22
N THR A 393 -2.33 2.37 27.98
CA THR A 393 -1.47 1.37 28.62
C THR A 393 -0.58 0.81 27.53
N LEU A 394 0.72 0.75 27.84
CA LEU A 394 1.88 0.57 26.97
C LEU A 394 1.87 -0.73 26.15
N VAL A 395 2.05 -0.58 24.83
CA VAL A 395 2.91 -1.43 23.99
C VAL A 395 3.63 -0.47 23.04
N GLY A 396 4.96 -0.52 23.00
CA GLY A 396 5.80 0.47 22.35
C GLY A 396 5.76 0.38 20.83
N GLU A 397 5.49 1.50 20.17
CA GLU A 397 5.70 1.72 18.74
C GLU A 397 6.27 3.11 18.46
N ILE A 398 7.19 3.11 17.50
CA ILE A 398 7.99 4.20 16.97
C ILE A 398 7.12 5.05 16.04
N VAL A 399 7.09 6.37 16.24
CA VAL A 399 6.32 7.32 15.41
C VAL A 399 7.24 8.00 14.40
N VAL A 400 6.97 7.77 13.12
CA VAL A 400 7.51 8.47 11.94
C VAL A 400 6.56 9.63 11.59
N ASP A 401 7.14 10.81 11.33
CA ASP A 401 6.44 12.09 11.13
C ASP A 401 5.74 12.16 9.74
N MET A 402 4.41 12.24 9.74
CA MET A 402 3.59 12.39 8.53
C MET A 402 3.47 13.87 8.13
N LYS A 403 4.45 14.38 7.39
CA LYS A 403 4.35 15.66 6.67
C LYS A 403 4.59 15.61 5.16
N GLU A 404 4.70 14.43 4.55
CA GLU A 404 4.94 14.28 3.11
C GLU A 404 3.88 13.45 2.39
N LEU A 405 2.67 14.00 2.17
CA LEU A 405 1.71 13.38 1.25
C LEU A 405 0.86 14.36 0.44
N ALA A 406 1.28 15.63 0.32
CA ALA A 406 0.57 16.65 -0.46
C ALA A 406 1.49 17.53 -1.34
N MET A 407 2.59 16.98 -1.86
CA MET A 407 3.45 17.65 -2.85
C MET A 407 3.71 16.70 -4.03
N ALA A 408 2.66 16.31 -4.74
CA ALA A 408 2.77 15.64 -6.04
C ALA A 408 1.53 15.88 -6.92
N SER A 409 1.11 17.14 -7.05
CA SER A 409 0.31 17.58 -8.20
C SER A 409 0.76 18.98 -8.60
N GLY A 410 1.75 19.05 -9.47
CA GLY A 410 2.09 20.27 -10.17
C GLY A 410 0.92 20.67 -11.08
N LYS A 411 0.22 21.72 -10.67
CA LYS A 411 -0.35 22.72 -11.57
C LYS A 411 0.40 24.01 -11.26
N ASP A 412 1.09 24.58 -12.25
CA ASP A 412 0.66 25.84 -12.84
C ASP A 412 1.50 26.14 -14.10
N GLU A 413 0.78 26.67 -15.09
CA GLU A 413 1.13 27.16 -16.45
C GLU A 413 1.42 26.13 -17.57
#